data_AF-A0A154MSH7-F1
#
_entry.id   AF-A0A154MSH7-F1
#
_cell.length_a   1.000
_cell.length_b   1.000
_cell.length_c   1.000
_cell.angle_alpha   90.00
_cell.angle_beta   90.00
_cell.angle_gamma   90.00
#
_symmetry.space_group_name_H-M   'P 1'
#
loop_
_entity.id
_entity.type
_entity.pdbx_description
1 polymer ?
#
loop_
_entity_poly.entity_id
_entity_poly.type
_entity_poly.pdbx_seq_one_letter_code
_entity_poly.pdbx_strand_id
1 'polypeptide(L)'
;MPKIIGRSLEEHRREVRSRVFDVLRGQLYERGFDAITLAGVAAEAGLGRTAMYNHFPDKESLLVAFVEDEATRYVERLKAAVATADTPVEKLSTFVRLQLRVLAEYHLPPGTALASALAPAAYRRISAHADPITGQLREILAEGVPEEDPELLIPMITAALGSRQVVDVPPERLDDAIEGAVRFVLRAVGMRDDREKPEN
;
A
#
# COMPACT_ATOMS: atom_id res chain seq x y z
N MET A 1 -14.30 13.70 -38.16
CA MET A 1 -14.93 13.53 -36.83
C MET A 1 -13.87 13.67 -35.74
N PRO A 2 -13.85 14.73 -34.91
CA PRO A 2 -12.79 14.91 -33.92
C PRO A 2 -13.17 14.29 -32.57
N LYS A 3 -12.55 13.14 -32.22
CA LYS A 3 -12.58 12.53 -30.87
C LYS A 3 -11.40 12.98 -29.98
N ILE A 4 -10.62 13.98 -30.41
CA ILE A 4 -9.28 14.28 -29.86
C ILE A 4 -9.37 15.20 -28.62
N ILE A 5 -10.36 16.11 -28.55
CA ILE A 5 -10.46 17.11 -27.45
C ILE A 5 -10.75 16.45 -26.09
N GLY A 6 -11.60 15.41 -26.06
CA GLY A 6 -11.98 14.70 -24.83
C GLY A 6 -10.82 13.91 -24.21
N ARG A 7 -10.01 13.24 -25.04
CA ARG A 7 -8.83 12.48 -24.60
C ARG A 7 -7.77 13.41 -23.99
N SER A 8 -7.53 14.57 -24.62
CA SER A 8 -6.58 15.57 -24.12
C SER A 8 -6.98 16.21 -22.78
N LEU A 9 -8.29 16.43 -22.55
CA LEU A 9 -8.75 16.98 -21.27
C LEU A 9 -8.67 15.95 -20.13
N GLU A 10 -9.01 14.70 -20.39
CA GLU A 10 -8.87 13.62 -19.41
C GLU A 10 -7.41 13.33 -19.08
N GLU A 11 -6.53 13.30 -20.09
CA GLU A 11 -5.08 13.19 -19.92
C GLU A 11 -4.53 14.34 -19.07
N HIS A 12 -4.90 15.58 -19.40
CA HIS A 12 -4.48 16.74 -18.61
C HIS A 12 -4.97 16.67 -17.15
N ARG A 13 -6.22 16.21 -16.90
CA ARG A 13 -6.73 16.02 -15.54
C ARG A 13 -5.95 14.94 -14.78
N ARG A 14 -5.55 13.84 -15.46
CA ARG A 14 -4.70 12.79 -14.86
C ARG A 14 -3.31 13.32 -14.54
N GLU A 15 -2.69 14.08 -15.43
CA GLU A 15 -1.38 14.70 -15.18
C GLU A 15 -1.40 15.68 -14.01
N VAL A 16 -2.44 16.53 -13.92
CA VAL A 16 -2.62 17.43 -12.78
C VAL A 16 -2.77 16.62 -11.48
N ARG A 17 -3.60 15.57 -11.50
CA ARG A 17 -3.83 14.72 -10.32
C ARG A 17 -2.55 14.00 -9.89
N SER A 18 -1.79 13.44 -10.83
CA SER A 18 -0.50 12.78 -10.54
C SER A 18 0.47 13.75 -9.85
N ARG A 19 0.65 14.96 -10.40
CA ARG A 19 1.53 15.97 -9.79
C ARG A 19 1.10 16.35 -8.38
N VAL A 20 -0.20 16.53 -8.16
CA VAL A 20 -0.75 16.82 -6.83
C VAL A 20 -0.46 15.68 -5.85
N PHE A 21 -0.57 14.43 -6.30
CA PHE A 21 -0.30 13.25 -5.48
C PHE A 21 1.19 13.05 -5.19
N ASP A 22 2.07 13.33 -6.14
CA ASP A 22 3.52 13.26 -5.93
C ASP A 22 3.98 14.28 -4.88
N VAL A 23 3.47 15.51 -4.95
CA VAL A 23 3.70 16.55 -3.94
C VAL A 23 3.15 16.13 -2.58
N LEU A 24 1.91 15.64 -2.55
CA LEU A 24 1.27 15.20 -1.31
C LEU A 24 2.05 14.06 -0.64
N ARG A 25 2.56 13.10 -1.43
CA ARG A 25 3.41 12.00 -0.94
C ARG A 25 4.65 12.55 -0.23
N GLY A 26 5.36 13.49 -0.85
CA GLY A 26 6.54 14.12 -0.26
C GLY A 26 6.22 14.85 1.06
N GLN A 27 5.13 15.64 1.08
CA GLN A 27 4.72 16.35 2.30
C GLN A 27 4.30 15.39 3.43
N LEU A 28 3.59 14.31 3.11
CA LEU A 28 3.24 13.26 4.08
C LEU A 28 4.50 12.62 4.68
N TYR A 29 5.50 12.33 3.84
CA TYR A 29 6.75 11.72 4.26
C TYR A 29 7.56 12.65 5.17
N GLU A 30 7.73 13.91 4.78
CA GLU A 30 8.61 14.86 5.48
C GLU A 30 7.97 15.48 6.73
N ARG A 31 6.66 15.75 6.69
CA ARG A 31 5.99 16.66 7.67
C ARG A 31 4.80 16.01 8.36
N GLY A 32 4.38 14.82 7.93
CA GLY A 32 3.21 14.14 8.45
C GLY A 32 1.88 14.78 8.04
N PHE A 33 0.78 14.14 8.42
CA PHE A 33 -0.56 14.53 7.97
C PHE A 33 -0.96 15.93 8.44
N ASP A 34 -0.70 16.29 9.69
CA ASP A 34 -1.20 17.54 10.29
C ASP A 34 -0.65 18.79 9.61
N ALA A 35 0.59 18.74 9.11
CA ALA A 35 1.25 19.86 8.45
C ALA A 35 0.73 20.17 7.02
N ILE A 36 -0.08 19.27 6.43
CA ILE A 36 -0.55 19.40 5.05
C ILE A 36 -1.70 20.41 4.94
N THR A 37 -1.65 21.26 3.90
CA THR A 37 -2.72 22.17 3.52
C THR A 37 -2.97 22.13 2.01
N LEU A 38 -4.21 22.30 1.54
CA LEU A 38 -4.49 22.34 0.09
C LEU A 38 -3.73 23.46 -0.60
N ALA A 39 -3.61 24.63 0.05
CA ALA A 39 -2.89 25.77 -0.50
C ALA A 39 -1.40 25.49 -0.68
N GLY A 40 -0.78 24.81 0.29
CA GLY A 40 0.62 24.38 0.21
C GLY A 40 0.84 23.37 -0.91
N VAL A 41 0.01 22.33 -0.98
CA VAL A 41 0.07 21.32 -2.05
C VAL A 41 -0.17 21.96 -3.43
N ALA A 42 -1.14 22.87 -3.55
CA ALA A 42 -1.42 23.56 -4.81
C ALA A 42 -0.22 24.41 -5.28
N ALA A 43 0.40 25.16 -4.36
CA ALA A 43 1.54 26.00 -4.69
C ALA A 43 2.73 25.17 -5.22
N GLU A 44 3.03 24.05 -4.57
CA GLU A 44 4.13 23.17 -4.94
C GLU A 44 3.83 22.33 -6.20
N ALA A 45 2.57 21.93 -6.40
CA ALA A 45 2.13 21.23 -7.62
C ALA A 45 1.97 22.16 -8.85
N GLY A 46 2.17 23.49 -8.68
CA GLY A 46 1.98 24.48 -9.74
C GLY A 46 0.51 24.65 -10.16
N LEU A 47 -0.42 24.45 -9.23
CA LEU A 47 -1.86 24.56 -9.46
C LEU A 47 -2.42 25.83 -8.80
N GLY A 48 -3.30 26.55 -9.50
CA GLY A 48 -4.01 27.68 -8.90
C GLY A 48 -4.93 27.24 -7.76
N ARG A 49 -5.06 28.06 -6.70
CA ARG A 49 -5.92 27.75 -5.53
C ARG A 49 -7.34 27.36 -5.93
N THR A 50 -7.99 28.14 -6.81
CA THR A 50 -9.35 27.84 -7.29
C THR A 50 -9.43 26.48 -7.99
N ALA A 51 -8.42 26.13 -8.81
CA ALA A 51 -8.38 24.83 -9.46
C ALA A 51 -8.21 23.70 -8.42
N MET A 52 -7.36 23.86 -7.42
CA MET A 52 -7.21 22.88 -6.33
C MET A 52 -8.53 22.61 -5.62
N TYR A 53 -9.26 23.66 -5.19
CA TYR A 53 -10.55 23.51 -4.53
C TYR A 53 -11.64 22.90 -5.42
N ASN A 54 -11.56 23.12 -6.74
CA ASN A 54 -12.46 22.45 -7.69
C ASN A 54 -12.16 20.95 -7.84
N HIS A 55 -10.90 20.54 -7.66
CA HIS A 55 -10.51 19.14 -7.71
C HIS A 55 -10.73 18.42 -6.38
N PHE A 56 -10.44 19.10 -5.26
CA PHE A 56 -10.53 18.57 -3.91
C PHE A 56 -11.15 19.64 -3.00
N PRO A 57 -12.37 19.43 -2.48
CA PRO A 57 -13.05 20.45 -1.68
C PRO A 57 -12.37 20.71 -0.33
N ASP A 58 -11.71 19.70 0.23
CA ASP A 58 -11.05 19.75 1.54
C ASP A 58 -9.87 18.76 1.62
N LYS A 59 -9.14 18.83 2.74
CA LYS A 59 -7.89 18.10 2.98
C LYS A 59 -8.15 16.60 3.09
N GLU A 60 -9.29 16.23 3.67
CA GLU A 60 -9.70 14.84 3.85
C GLU A 60 -10.03 14.21 2.49
N SER A 61 -10.75 14.92 1.63
CA SER A 61 -11.09 14.49 0.27
C SER A 61 -9.83 14.31 -0.59
N LEU A 62 -8.84 15.20 -0.43
CA LEU A 62 -7.53 15.04 -1.07
C LEU A 62 -6.82 13.77 -0.58
N LEU A 63 -6.79 13.54 0.75
CA LEU A 63 -6.13 12.37 1.32
C LEU A 63 -6.81 11.07 0.89
N VAL A 64 -8.15 11.00 0.96
CA VAL A 64 -8.91 9.83 0.50
C VAL A 64 -8.54 9.55 -0.94
N ALA A 65 -8.71 10.55 -1.82
CA ALA A 65 -8.42 10.40 -3.24
C ALA A 65 -6.98 9.93 -3.54
N PHE A 66 -6.01 10.37 -2.74
CA PHE A 66 -4.62 9.91 -2.82
C PHE A 66 -4.45 8.46 -2.36
N VAL A 67 -5.02 8.09 -1.21
CA VAL A 67 -4.94 6.72 -0.69
C VAL A 67 -5.64 5.72 -1.61
N GLU A 68 -6.77 6.09 -2.22
CA GLU A 68 -7.46 5.25 -3.22
C GLU A 68 -6.58 4.99 -4.45
N ASP A 69 -5.86 6.00 -4.93
CA ASP A 69 -4.93 5.89 -6.07
C ASP A 69 -3.72 5.01 -5.71
N GLU A 70 -3.10 5.27 -4.56
CA GLU A 70 -1.95 4.50 -4.08
C GLU A 70 -2.31 3.04 -3.80
N ALA A 71 -3.47 2.77 -3.22
CA ALA A 71 -3.93 1.41 -2.99
C ALA A 71 -4.22 0.68 -4.31
N THR A 72 -4.81 1.36 -5.30
CA THR A 72 -5.03 0.78 -6.64
C THR A 72 -3.70 0.40 -7.28
N ARG A 73 -2.72 1.31 -7.30
CA ARG A 73 -1.37 1.05 -7.83
C ARG A 73 -0.66 -0.06 -7.07
N TYR A 74 -0.83 -0.11 -5.76
CA TYR A 74 -0.25 -1.17 -4.92
C TYR A 74 -0.85 -2.53 -5.27
N VAL A 75 -2.18 -2.64 -5.38
CA VAL A 75 -2.87 -3.89 -5.72
C VAL A 75 -2.43 -4.38 -7.11
N GLU A 76 -2.32 -3.49 -8.09
CA GLU A 76 -1.81 -3.84 -9.43
C GLU A 76 -0.37 -4.37 -9.37
N ARG A 77 0.52 -3.68 -8.64
CA ARG A 77 1.92 -4.11 -8.45
C ARG A 77 2.00 -5.45 -7.73
N LEU A 78 1.20 -5.64 -6.69
CA LEU A 78 1.14 -6.89 -5.92
C LEU A 78 0.69 -8.05 -6.80
N LYS A 79 -0.40 -7.88 -7.55
CA LYS A 79 -0.90 -8.88 -8.49
C LYS A 79 0.14 -9.24 -9.54
N ALA A 80 0.77 -8.25 -10.14
CA ALA A 80 1.81 -8.47 -11.14
C ALA A 80 3.00 -9.24 -10.56
N ALA A 81 3.48 -8.87 -9.37
CA ALA A 81 4.59 -9.55 -8.73
C ALA A 81 4.25 -10.99 -8.33
N VAL A 82 3.09 -11.21 -7.70
CA VAL A 82 2.63 -12.55 -7.31
C VAL A 82 2.41 -13.45 -8.54
N ALA A 83 1.94 -12.90 -9.66
CA ALA A 83 1.76 -13.67 -10.90
C ALA A 83 3.07 -14.16 -11.53
N THR A 84 4.22 -13.61 -11.14
CA THR A 84 5.55 -14.08 -11.60
C THR A 84 6.17 -15.15 -10.71
N ALA A 85 5.54 -15.48 -9.58
CA ALA A 85 6.00 -16.51 -8.66
C ALA A 85 5.33 -17.86 -8.96
N ASP A 86 6.12 -18.93 -9.01
CA ASP A 86 5.67 -20.25 -9.44
C ASP A 86 5.06 -21.07 -8.29
N THR A 87 5.53 -20.84 -7.06
CA THR A 87 5.11 -21.61 -5.88
C THR A 87 4.38 -20.76 -4.83
N PRO A 88 3.50 -21.35 -3.99
CA PRO A 88 2.86 -20.64 -2.87
C PRO A 88 3.87 -19.99 -1.92
N VAL A 89 5.01 -20.64 -1.71
CA VAL A 89 6.13 -20.13 -0.90
C VAL A 89 6.68 -18.83 -1.49
N GLU A 90 6.95 -18.80 -2.80
CA GLU A 90 7.45 -17.61 -3.48
C GLU A 90 6.40 -16.50 -3.54
N LYS A 91 5.12 -16.85 -3.75
CA LYS A 91 3.99 -15.91 -3.74
C LYS A 91 3.86 -15.25 -2.37
N LEU A 92 3.86 -16.03 -1.28
CA LEU A 92 3.78 -15.49 0.09
C LEU A 92 5.01 -14.66 0.44
N SER A 93 6.20 -15.11 0.04
CA SER A 93 7.45 -14.35 0.24
C SER A 93 7.39 -12.99 -0.49
N THR A 94 6.89 -12.99 -1.72
CA THR A 94 6.71 -11.77 -2.53
C THR A 94 5.70 -10.82 -1.90
N PHE A 95 4.57 -11.35 -1.42
CA PHE A 95 3.56 -10.60 -0.69
C PHE A 95 4.16 -9.91 0.55
N VAL A 96 4.86 -10.67 1.40
CA VAL A 96 5.47 -10.16 2.64
C VAL A 96 6.50 -9.06 2.34
N ARG A 97 7.39 -9.27 1.36
CA ARG A 97 8.39 -8.28 0.95
C ARG A 97 7.75 -6.97 0.51
N LEU A 98 6.72 -7.05 -0.34
CA LEU A 98 6.04 -5.87 -0.84
C LEU A 98 5.31 -5.12 0.28
N GLN A 99 4.64 -5.84 1.17
CA GLN A 99 3.93 -5.24 2.29
C GLN A 99 4.87 -4.48 3.23
N LEU A 100 6.03 -5.05 3.56
CA LEU A 100 7.01 -4.41 4.44
C LEU A 100 7.74 -3.25 3.76
N ARG A 101 8.04 -3.33 2.46
CA ARG A 101 8.61 -2.19 1.72
C ARG A 101 7.64 -1.01 1.68
N VAL A 102 6.36 -1.28 1.47
CA VAL A 102 5.31 -0.25 1.60
C VAL A 102 5.31 0.33 3.02
N LEU A 103 5.32 -0.51 4.05
CA LEU A 103 5.35 -0.01 5.43
C LEU A 103 6.59 0.85 5.73
N ALA A 104 7.74 0.52 5.15
CA ALA A 104 8.98 1.29 5.28
C ALA A 104 8.93 2.63 4.52
N GLU A 105 8.33 2.64 3.32
CA GLU A 105 8.23 3.81 2.46
C GLU A 105 7.19 4.83 2.99
N TYR A 106 5.99 4.35 3.36
CA TYR A 106 4.92 5.23 3.81
C TYR A 106 5.03 5.53 5.30
N HIS A 107 5.09 6.82 5.61
CA HIS A 107 4.98 7.36 6.97
C HIS A 107 3.53 7.64 7.36
N LEU A 108 2.57 6.97 6.71
CA LEU A 108 1.18 7.05 7.13
C LEU A 108 1.11 6.57 8.59
N PRO A 109 0.44 7.33 9.47
CA PRO A 109 0.26 6.89 10.85
C PRO A 109 -0.33 5.47 10.84
N PRO A 110 0.09 4.58 11.75
CA PRO A 110 -0.51 3.25 11.88
C PRO A 110 -2.04 3.38 11.88
N GLY A 111 -2.75 2.38 11.33
CA GLY A 111 -4.19 2.49 11.03
C GLY A 111 -5.07 3.08 12.14
N THR A 112 -4.69 2.95 13.42
CA THR A 112 -5.35 3.58 14.57
C THR A 112 -5.22 5.11 14.61
N ALA A 113 -4.05 5.67 14.30
CA ALA A 113 -3.80 7.10 14.26
C ALA A 113 -4.46 7.75 13.03
N LEU A 114 -4.51 7.04 11.89
CA LEU A 114 -5.28 7.47 10.73
C LEU A 114 -6.79 7.40 10.99
N ALA A 115 -7.27 6.37 11.68
CA ALA A 115 -8.68 6.24 12.09
C ALA A 115 -9.11 7.38 13.01
N SER A 116 -8.24 7.88 13.90
CA SER A 116 -8.54 9.03 14.73
C SER A 116 -8.52 10.38 13.99
N ALA A 117 -7.82 10.45 12.85
CA ALA A 117 -7.64 11.67 12.07
C ALA A 117 -8.70 11.89 10.98
N LEU A 118 -9.52 10.88 10.69
CA LEU A 118 -10.50 10.89 9.60
C LEU A 118 -11.93 10.66 10.09
N ALA A 119 -12.90 11.17 9.35
CA ALA A 119 -14.29 10.82 9.59
C ALA A 119 -14.50 9.31 9.36
N PRO A 120 -15.40 8.64 10.13
CA PRO A 120 -15.62 7.20 9.99
C PRO A 120 -15.96 6.74 8.57
N ALA A 121 -16.66 7.58 7.79
CA ALA A 121 -16.99 7.29 6.41
C ALA A 121 -15.76 7.31 5.48
N ALA A 122 -14.84 8.26 5.68
CA ALA A 122 -13.59 8.33 4.93
C ALA A 122 -12.66 7.17 5.30
N TYR A 123 -12.55 6.85 6.59
CA TYR A 123 -11.78 5.69 7.04
C TYR A 123 -12.30 4.37 6.45
N ARG A 124 -13.63 4.17 6.40
CA ARG A 124 -14.22 2.99 5.77
C ARG A 124 -13.91 2.91 4.28
N ARG A 125 -13.95 4.03 3.56
CA ARG A 125 -13.58 4.07 2.14
C ARG A 125 -12.13 3.65 1.93
N ILE A 126 -11.22 4.16 2.75
CA ILE A 126 -9.80 3.78 2.71
C ILE A 126 -9.65 2.28 3.04
N SER A 127 -10.31 1.80 4.09
CA SER A 127 -10.22 0.40 4.52
C SER A 127 -10.75 -0.59 3.49
N ALA A 128 -11.78 -0.22 2.71
CA ALA A 128 -12.30 -1.06 1.63
C ALA A 128 -11.25 -1.36 0.53
N HIS A 129 -10.23 -0.50 0.37
CA HIS A 129 -9.13 -0.76 -0.57
C HIS A 129 -8.15 -1.82 -0.06
N ALA A 130 -8.26 -2.25 1.20
CA ALA A 130 -7.52 -3.40 1.72
C ALA A 130 -8.15 -4.76 1.30
N ASP A 131 -9.41 -4.77 0.86
CA ASP A 131 -10.11 -6.01 0.49
C ASP A 131 -9.40 -6.79 -0.63
N PRO A 132 -8.91 -6.17 -1.72
CA PRO A 132 -8.18 -6.89 -2.76
C PRO A 132 -6.84 -7.44 -2.29
N ILE A 133 -6.17 -6.76 -1.36
CA ILE A 133 -4.90 -7.22 -0.77
C ILE A 133 -5.16 -8.48 0.06
N THR A 134 -6.19 -8.43 0.89
CA THR A 134 -6.66 -9.57 1.69
C THR A 134 -7.10 -10.73 0.82
N GLY A 135 -7.81 -10.44 -0.29
CA GLY A 135 -8.19 -11.43 -1.30
C GLY A 135 -6.98 -12.17 -1.88
N GLN A 136 -5.93 -11.42 -2.26
CA GLN A 136 -4.70 -12.02 -2.78
C GLN A 136 -4.02 -12.92 -1.74
N LEU A 137 -3.94 -12.49 -0.48
CA LEU A 137 -3.36 -13.30 0.58
C LEU A 137 -4.17 -14.59 0.82
N ARG A 138 -5.50 -14.49 0.79
CA ARG A 138 -6.39 -15.66 0.90
C ARG A 138 -6.12 -16.69 -0.19
N GLU A 139 -5.99 -16.25 -1.44
CA GLU A 139 -5.67 -17.14 -2.58
C GLU A 139 -4.32 -17.84 -2.38
N ILE A 140 -3.29 -17.10 -1.95
CA ILE A 140 -1.96 -17.67 -1.68
C ILE A 140 -2.02 -18.72 -0.57
N LEU A 141 -2.73 -18.45 0.52
CA LEU A 141 -2.87 -19.37 1.65
C LEU A 141 -3.67 -20.62 1.26
N ALA A 142 -4.78 -20.46 0.54
CA ALA A 142 -5.59 -21.59 0.07
C ALA A 142 -4.80 -22.53 -0.86
N GLU A 143 -3.82 -22.02 -1.60
CA GLU A 143 -2.95 -22.81 -2.46
C GLU A 143 -1.84 -23.54 -1.68
N GLY A 144 -1.21 -22.87 -0.71
CA GLY A 144 -0.03 -23.42 -0.02
C GLY A 144 -0.28 -24.15 1.28
N VAL A 145 -1.41 -23.89 1.96
CA VAL A 145 -1.81 -24.49 3.24
C VAL A 145 -3.32 -24.78 3.24
N PRO A 146 -3.83 -25.62 2.32
CA PRO A 146 -5.27 -25.84 2.11
C PRO A 146 -6.00 -26.43 3.33
N GLU A 147 -5.27 -27.05 4.26
CA GLU A 147 -5.78 -27.59 5.52
C GLU A 147 -6.02 -26.55 6.62
N GLU A 148 -5.41 -25.37 6.52
CA GLU A 148 -5.51 -24.28 7.50
C GLU A 148 -6.68 -23.35 7.17
N ASP A 149 -7.24 -22.68 8.19
CA ASP A 149 -8.29 -21.68 8.00
C ASP A 149 -7.69 -20.31 7.61
N PRO A 150 -7.87 -19.82 6.36
CA PRO A 150 -7.32 -18.54 5.94
C PRO A 150 -7.88 -17.36 6.73
N GLU A 151 -9.13 -17.45 7.22
CA GLU A 151 -9.75 -16.36 7.98
C GLU A 151 -9.13 -16.19 9.37
N LEU A 152 -8.46 -17.23 9.89
CA LEU A 152 -7.64 -17.13 11.09
C LEU A 152 -6.21 -16.65 10.78
N LEU A 153 -5.59 -17.14 9.72
CA LEU A 153 -4.20 -16.81 9.37
C LEU A 153 -4.02 -15.37 8.89
N ILE A 154 -4.94 -14.86 8.06
CA ILE A 154 -4.89 -13.51 7.50
C ILE A 154 -4.73 -12.42 8.57
N PRO A 155 -5.57 -12.34 9.62
CA PRO A 155 -5.42 -11.30 10.64
C PRO A 155 -4.12 -11.45 11.43
N MET A 156 -3.64 -12.69 11.67
CA MET A 156 -2.36 -12.93 12.35
C MET A 156 -1.17 -12.45 11.51
N ILE A 157 -1.13 -12.78 10.22
CA ILE A 157 -0.10 -12.32 9.29
C ILE A 157 -0.16 -10.80 9.17
N THR A 158 -1.36 -10.24 8.98
CA THR A 158 -1.55 -8.78 8.87
C THR A 158 -1.08 -8.06 10.13
N ALA A 159 -1.37 -8.60 11.32
CA ALA A 159 -0.89 -8.05 12.59
C ALA A 159 0.64 -8.13 12.71
N ALA A 160 1.25 -9.26 12.33
CA ALA A 160 2.70 -9.43 12.34
C ALA A 160 3.42 -8.46 11.39
N LEU A 161 2.85 -8.24 10.20
CA LEU A 161 3.38 -7.33 9.19
C LEU A 161 3.06 -5.86 9.45
N GLY A 162 2.04 -5.56 10.26
CA GLY A 162 1.61 -4.19 10.57
C GLY A 162 2.48 -3.46 11.60
N SER A 163 3.39 -4.16 12.27
CA SER A 163 4.28 -3.54 13.26
C SER A 163 5.41 -2.76 12.59
N ARG A 164 5.41 -1.43 12.78
CA ARG A 164 6.47 -0.55 12.23
C ARG A 164 7.85 -0.88 12.78
N GLN A 165 7.95 -1.50 13.96
CA GLN A 165 9.22 -1.93 14.55
C GLN A 165 9.99 -2.92 13.67
N VAL A 166 9.31 -3.62 12.75
CA VAL A 166 9.94 -4.54 11.81
C VAL A 166 10.79 -3.79 10.78
N VAL A 167 10.40 -2.57 10.42
CA VAL A 167 11.07 -1.75 9.38
C VAL A 167 11.77 -0.51 9.92
N ASP A 168 11.64 -0.24 11.22
CA ASP A 168 12.33 0.85 11.93
C ASP A 168 13.77 0.45 12.27
N VAL A 169 14.55 0.26 11.21
CA VAL A 169 15.96 -0.17 11.25
C VAL A 169 16.80 0.73 10.33
N PRO A 170 18.13 0.82 10.53
CA PRO A 170 19.00 1.52 9.60
C PRO A 170 18.80 1.01 8.16
N PRO A 171 18.87 1.88 7.12
CA PRO A 171 18.61 1.49 5.73
C PRO A 171 19.42 0.27 5.26
N GLU A 172 20.66 0.14 5.71
CA GLU A 172 21.56 -0.98 5.41
C GLU A 172 21.11 -2.32 6.02
N ARG A 173 20.17 -2.32 6.98
CA ARG A 173 19.60 -3.51 7.63
C ARG A 173 18.19 -3.83 7.18
N LEU A 174 17.57 -3.00 6.35
CA LEU A 174 16.16 -3.13 5.98
C LEU A 174 15.89 -4.44 5.22
N ASP A 175 16.74 -4.77 4.23
CA ASP A 175 16.58 -6.02 3.46
C ASP A 175 16.71 -7.25 4.35
N ASP A 176 17.67 -7.29 5.28
CA ASP A 176 17.83 -8.38 6.23
C ASP A 176 16.62 -8.54 7.16
N ALA A 177 16.05 -7.43 7.62
CA ALA A 177 14.86 -7.42 8.45
C ALA A 177 13.63 -7.96 7.69
N ILE A 178 13.46 -7.54 6.43
CA ILE A 178 12.42 -8.03 5.54
C ILE A 178 12.56 -9.53 5.31
N GLU A 179 13.76 -10.03 4.98
CA GLU A 179 13.97 -11.47 4.79
C GLU A 179 13.79 -12.27 6.08
N GLY A 180 14.13 -11.68 7.24
CA GLY A 180 13.80 -12.23 8.55
C GLY A 180 12.30 -12.41 8.77
N ALA A 181 11.51 -11.40 8.42
CA ALA A 181 10.05 -11.44 8.49
C ALA A 181 9.44 -12.44 7.51
N VAL A 182 9.97 -12.54 6.29
CA VAL A 182 9.58 -13.59 5.31
C VAL A 182 9.76 -14.98 5.93
N ARG A 183 10.95 -15.27 6.47
CA ARG A 183 11.21 -16.57 7.13
C ARG A 183 10.29 -16.82 8.32
N PHE A 184 9.99 -15.80 9.11
CA PHE A 184 9.06 -15.91 10.23
C PHE A 184 7.66 -16.28 9.76
N VAL A 185 7.11 -15.55 8.77
CA VAL A 185 5.75 -15.79 8.25
C VAL A 185 5.64 -17.17 7.62
N LEU A 186 6.59 -17.56 6.78
CA LEU A 186 6.62 -18.90 6.16
C LEU A 186 6.59 -20.01 7.21
N ARG A 187 7.43 -19.91 8.24
CA ARG A 187 7.46 -20.87 9.35
C ARG A 187 6.17 -20.89 10.16
N ALA A 188 5.57 -19.72 10.39
CA ALA A 188 4.34 -19.58 11.18
C ALA A 188 3.14 -20.26 10.49
N VAL A 189 3.08 -20.23 9.15
CA VAL A 189 2.03 -20.91 8.38
C VAL A 189 2.41 -22.35 7.99
N GLY A 190 3.63 -22.81 8.28
CA GLY A 190 4.08 -24.16 7.92
C GLY A 190 4.56 -24.33 6.48
N MET A 191 4.67 -23.25 5.69
CA MET A 191 5.23 -23.29 4.34
C MET A 191 6.77 -23.37 4.41
N ARG A 192 7.37 -24.34 3.73
CA ARG A 192 8.83 -24.51 3.64
C ARG A 192 9.30 -24.40 2.20
N ASP A 193 10.44 -23.77 1.99
CA ASP A 193 11.11 -23.79 0.69
C ASP A 193 11.72 -25.17 0.48
N ASP A 194 11.25 -25.91 -0.54
CA ASP A 194 11.74 -27.25 -0.85
C ASP A 194 13.24 -27.28 -1.21
N ARG A 195 13.85 -26.11 -1.45
CA ARG A 195 15.29 -25.94 -1.67
C ARG A 195 16.13 -26.03 -0.38
N GLU A 196 15.51 -26.06 0.80
CA GLU A 196 16.19 -26.25 2.10
C GLU A 196 16.23 -27.73 2.57
N LYS A 197 15.96 -28.72 1.70
CA LYS A 197 16.25 -30.11 2.07
C LYS A 197 17.76 -30.26 2.29
N PRO A 198 18.23 -30.68 3.48
CA PRO A 198 19.63 -31.03 3.64
C PRO A 198 19.92 -32.21 2.70
N GLU A 199 20.99 -32.11 1.92
CA GLU A 199 21.58 -33.26 1.24
C GLU A 199 21.83 -34.33 2.31
N ASN A 200 21.17 -35.48 2.13
CA ASN A 200 21.28 -36.64 3.01
C ASN A 200 22.31 -37.62 2.45
#